data_AF-A0A6N3E3Z4-F1
#
_entry.id   AF-A0A6N3E3Z4-F1
#
_cell.length_a   1.000
_cell.length_b   1.000
_cell.length_c   1.000
_cell.angle_alpha   90.00
_cell.angle_beta   90.00
_cell.angle_gamma   90.00
#
_symmetry.space_group_name_H-M   'P 1'
#
loop_
_entity.id
_entity.type
_entity.pdbx_description
1 polymer ?
#
loop_
_entity_poly.entity_id
_entity_poly.type
_entity_poly.pdbx_seq_one_letter_code
_entity_poly.pdbx_strand_id
1 'polypeptide(L)' 'MAADYTKILDKLVRLNRGMNLKLREGTTTLDVNIYNQTLLTLDLECDNVDKHSEYIYNEIIALENVTMYIPSVYIKED' A
#
# COMPACT_ATOMS: atom_id res chain seq x y z
N MET A 1 -1.58 -21.18 4.23
CA MET A 1 -2.47 -20.40 3.29
C MET A 1 -1.89 -19.00 3.13
N ALA A 2 -1.56 -18.54 1.91
CA ALA A 2 -0.92 -17.23 1.70
C ALA A 2 -1.84 -16.06 2.11
N ALA A 3 -1.26 -15.00 2.66
CA ALA A 3 -1.99 -13.78 3.02
C ALA A 3 -2.54 -13.08 1.76
N ASP A 4 -3.79 -12.62 1.81
CA ASP A 4 -4.42 -11.87 0.72
C ASP A 4 -4.07 -10.39 0.85
N TYR A 5 -2.92 -10.00 0.29
CA TYR A 5 -2.41 -8.64 0.41
C TYR A 5 -3.28 -7.59 -0.28
N THR A 6 -4.06 -7.94 -1.29
CA THR A 6 -5.01 -7.01 -1.92
C THR A 6 -6.04 -6.54 -0.88
N LYS A 7 -6.60 -7.47 -0.08
CA LYS A 7 -7.53 -7.11 1.00
C LYS A 7 -6.84 -6.38 2.15
N ILE A 8 -5.61 -6.75 2.48
CA ILE A 8 -4.85 -6.12 3.57
C ILE A 8 -4.52 -4.66 3.19
N LEU A 9 -4.07 -4.44 1.95
CA LEU A 9 -3.77 -3.11 1.43
C LEU A 9 -5.03 -2.24 1.34
N ASP A 10 -6.15 -2.76 0.85
CA ASP A 10 -7.45 -2.04 0.88
C ASP A 10 -7.82 -1.62 2.31
N LYS A 11 -7.69 -2.54 3.26
CA LYS A 11 -7.98 -2.27 4.68
C LYS A 11 -7.03 -1.20 5.25
N LEU A 12 -5.75 -1.24 4.91
CA LEU A 12 -4.77 -0.22 5.31
C LEU A 12 -5.18 1.16 4.78
N VAL A 13 -5.48 1.28 3.49
CA VAL A 13 -5.87 2.54 2.86
C VAL A 13 -7.17 3.08 3.47
N ARG A 14 -8.18 2.22 3.68
CA ARG A 14 -9.48 2.62 4.22
C ARG A 14 -9.44 3.05 5.68
N LEU A 15 -8.57 2.45 6.50
CA LEU A 15 -8.46 2.78 7.92
C LEU A 15 -7.53 3.98 8.19
N ASN A 16 -6.66 4.33 7.25
CA ASN A 16 -5.84 5.53 7.31
C ASN A 16 -6.54 6.67 6.56
N ARG A 17 -7.28 7.50 7.30
CA ARG A 17 -8.07 8.60 6.71
C ARG A 17 -7.20 9.51 5.85
N GLY A 18 -7.68 9.80 4.64
CA GLY A 18 -6.99 10.64 3.67
C GLY A 18 -5.96 9.89 2.82
N MET A 19 -5.70 8.61 3.12
CA MET A 19 -4.79 7.80 2.33
C MET A 19 -5.42 7.41 0.99
N ASN A 20 -4.63 7.43 -0.07
CA ASN A 20 -5.01 6.89 -1.38
C ASN A 20 -3.77 6.44 -2.16
N LEU A 21 -4.00 5.52 -3.09
CA LEU A 21 -3.00 5.04 -4.05
C LEU A 21 -3.35 5.63 -5.41
N LYS A 22 -2.40 6.32 -6.05
CA LYS A 22 -2.62 6.99 -7.33
C LYS A 22 -1.55 6.59 -8.34
N LEU A 23 -1.94 5.87 -9.39
CA LEU A 23 -1.09 5.66 -10.55
C LEU A 23 -0.99 6.95 -11.36
N ARG A 24 0.24 7.31 -11.76
CA ARG A 24 0.46 8.41 -12.68
C ARG A 24 0.12 7.97 -14.10
N GLU A 25 -0.70 8.77 -14.78
CA GLU A 25 -1.22 8.47 -16.10
C GLU A 25 -0.11 8.15 -17.10
N GLY A 26 -0.25 7.03 -17.82
CA GLY A 26 0.72 6.59 -18.83
C GLY A 26 2.04 6.05 -18.27
N THR A 27 2.14 5.77 -16.97
CA THR A 27 3.34 5.23 -16.32
C THR A 27 3.03 4.04 -15.41
N THR A 28 4.06 3.38 -14.90
CA THR A 28 3.94 2.37 -13.82
C THR A 28 4.31 2.94 -12.45
N THR A 29 4.37 4.27 -12.32
CA THR A 29 4.70 4.94 -11.07
C THR A 29 3.44 5.13 -10.22
N LEU A 30 3.49 4.66 -8.97
CA LEU A 30 2.42 4.76 -7.98
C LEU A 30 2.81 5.74 -6.88
N ASP A 31 1.99 6.76 -6.66
CA ASP A 31 2.08 7.63 -5.50
C ASP A 31 1.17 7.11 -4.38
N VAL A 32 1.75 6.90 -3.20
CA VAL A 32 1.01 6.71 -1.94
C VAL A 32 0.86 8.06 -1.29
N ASN A 33 -0.37 8.54 -1.19
CA ASN A 33 -0.67 9.86 -0.64
C ASN A 33 -1.42 9.75 0.67
N ILE A 34 -1.25 10.73 1.56
CA ILE A 34 -2.14 10.99 2.69
C ILE A 34 -2.53 12.46 2.69
N TYR A 35 -3.83 12.74 2.63
CA TYR A 35 -4.36 14.09 2.40
C TYR A 35 -3.72 14.74 1.16
N ASN A 36 -2.93 15.80 1.35
CA ASN A 36 -2.30 16.57 0.29
C ASN A 36 -0.79 16.30 0.17
N GLN A 37 -0.29 15.25 0.83
CA GLN A 37 1.13 14.90 0.87
C GLN A 37 1.35 13.53 0.24
N THR A 38 2.37 13.43 -0.62
CA THR A 38 2.89 12.14 -1.08
C THR A 38 3.84 11.60 -0.04
N LEU A 39 3.52 10.43 0.52
CA LEU A 39 4.35 9.75 1.51
C LEU A 39 5.47 8.96 0.85
N LEU A 40 5.17 8.35 -0.29
CA LEU A 40 6.03 7.42 -0.98
C LEU A 40 5.67 7.40 -2.47
N THR A 41 6.67 7.31 -3.33
CA THR A 41 6.53 7.06 -4.76
C THR A 41 7.23 5.75 -5.08
N LEU A 42 6.51 4.83 -5.71
CA LEU A 42 6.99 3.50 -6.08
C LEU A 42 6.99 3.33 -7.59
N ASP A 43 8.04 2.76 -8.14
CA ASP A 43 8.06 2.31 -9.53
C ASP A 43 7.67 0.83 -9.58
N LEU A 44 6.52 0.55 -10.19
CA LEU A 44 5.99 -0.81 -10.33
C LEU A 44 6.45 -1.43 -11.66
N GLU A 45 6.43 -2.76 -11.73
CA GLU A 45 6.71 -3.50 -12.97
C GLU A 45 5.63 -3.26 -14.04
N CYS A 46 4.37 -3.07 -13.61
CA CYS A 46 3.22 -2.81 -14.47
C CYS A 46 2.17 -1.97 -13.72
N ASP A 47 1.18 -1.47 -14.43
CA ASP A 47 0.09 -0.62 -13.93
C ASP A 47 -0.98 -1.38 -13.11
N ASN A 48 -0.74 -2.65 -12.79
CA ASN A 48 -1.67 -3.46 -12.02
C ASN A 48 -1.30 -3.44 -10.53
N VAL A 49 -1.97 -2.56 -9.77
CA VAL A 49 -1.78 -2.40 -8.32
C VAL A 49 -1.99 -3.71 -7.55
N ASP A 50 -2.99 -4.51 -7.94
CA ASP A 50 -3.33 -5.75 -7.24
C ASP A 50 -2.16 -6.75 -7.27
N LYS A 51 -1.46 -6.84 -8.40
CA LYS A 51 -0.25 -7.69 -8.54
C LYS A 51 0.89 -7.27 -7.61
N HIS A 52 0.93 -6.00 -7.21
CA HIS A 52 1.99 -5.43 -6.39
C HIS A 52 1.55 -5.21 -4.92
N SER A 53 0.38 -5.72 -4.52
CA SER A 53 -0.22 -5.40 -3.22
C SER A 53 0.69 -5.69 -2.02
N GLU A 54 1.42 -6.79 -2.05
CA GLU A 54 2.37 -7.16 -0.99
C GLU A 54 3.55 -6.19 -0.92
N TYR A 55 4.17 -5.90 -2.06
CA TYR A 55 5.27 -4.95 -2.17
C TYR A 55 4.86 -3.57 -1.67
N ILE A 56 3.72 -3.05 -2.16
CA ILE A 56 3.20 -1.74 -1.75
C ILE A 56 2.92 -1.71 -0.24
N TYR A 57 2.29 -2.75 0.30
CA TYR A 57 2.03 -2.83 1.74
C TYR A 57 3.33 -2.78 2.56
N ASN A 58 4.33 -3.57 2.17
CA ASN A 58 5.61 -3.65 2.88
C ASN A 58 6.37 -2.32 2.88
N GLU A 59 6.42 -1.64 1.73
CA GLU A 59 7.06 -0.33 1.62
C GLU A 59 6.34 0.74 2.47
N ILE A 60 5.01 0.68 2.55
CA ILE A 60 4.22 1.60 3.37
C ILE A 60 4.51 1.39 4.86
N ILE A 61 4.50 0.14 5.36
CA ILE A 61 4.71 -0.12 6.79
C ILE A 61 6.17 0.08 7.24
N ALA A 62 7.11 0.16 6.30
CA ALA A 62 8.51 0.45 6.56
C ALA A 62 8.79 1.95 6.79
N LEU A 63 7.81 2.83 6.59
CA LEU A 63 7.96 4.27 6.82
C LEU A 63 8.07 4.60 8.32
N GLU A 64 9.26 5.02 8.76
CA GLU A 64 9.54 5.27 10.20
C GLU A 64 8.93 6.58 10.75
N ASN A 65 8.59 7.54 9.88
CA ASN A 65 8.19 8.91 10.29
C ASN A 65 6.70 9.22 10.03
N VAL A 66 5.86 8.20 9.86
CA VAL A 66 4.43 8.36 9.61
C VAL A 66 3.64 7.63 10.67
N THR A 67 2.81 8.35 11.43
CA THR A 67 1.84 7.70 12.33
C THR A 67 0.68 7.18 11.51
N MET A 68 0.52 5.85 11.49
CA MET A 68 -0.54 5.20 10.73
C MET A 68 -1.05 3.93 11.42
N TYR A 69 -2.31 3.58 11.16
CA TYR A 69 -2.86 2.29 11.54
C TYR A 69 -2.33 1.20 10.60
N ILE A 70 -1.70 0.17 11.16
CA ILE A 70 -1.21 -0.98 10.41
C ILE A 70 -2.12 -2.18 10.72
N PRO A 71 -2.89 -2.70 9.74
CA PRO A 71 -3.72 -3.88 9.96
C PRO A 71 -2.87 -5.10 10.31
N SER A 72 -3.26 -5.83 11.35
CA SER A 72 -2.61 -7.10 11.71
C SER A 72 -2.76 -8.12 10.58
N VAL A 73 -1.64 -8.60 10.05
CA VAL A 73 -1.61 -9.72 9.10
C VAL A 73 -1.62 -11.02 9.90
N TYR A 74 -2.74 -11.73 9.88
CA TYR A 74 -2.80 -13.09 10.45
C TYR A 74 -2.17 -14.06 9.46
N ILE A 75 -0.89 -14.37 9.65
CA ILE A 75 -0.27 -15.55 9.06
C ILE A 75 -0.60 -16.70 10.02
N LYS A 76 -1.50 -17.60 9.62
CA LYS A 76 -1.61 -18.88 10.34
C LYS A 76 -0.32 -19.65 10.05
N GLU A 77 0.49 -19.84 11.07
CA GLU A 77 1.55 -20.85 11.05
C GLU A 77 0.86 -22.22 10.86
N ASP A 78 1.29 -22.95 9.83
CA ASP A 78 0.80 -24.32 9.54
C ASP A 78 1.34 -25.32 10.58
#